data_AF-A0A1Q7YFC8-F1
#
_entry.id   AF-A0A1Q7YFC8-F1
#
_cell.length_a   1.000
_cell.length_b   1.000
_cell.length_c   1.000
_cell.angle_alpha   90.00
_cell.angle_beta   90.00
_cell.angle_gamma   90.00
#
_symmetry.space_group_name_H-M   'P 1'
#
loop_
_entity.id
_entity.type
_entity.pdbx_description
1 polymer ?
#
loop_
_entity_poly.entity_id
_entity_poly.type
_entity_poly.pdbx_seq_one_letter_code
_entity_poly.pdbx_strand_id
1 'polypeptide(L)'
;MIAEANGRGERVVVATVAHTRGSTPQRRGAKMLFLANGATAGTVGGGCIEAEVWAEAREAMRTGKSALHHFSLTADEASEEGMVCGGTMEIFIDVWETGSDKEQF
;
A
#
# COMPACT_ATOMS: atom_id res chain seq x y z
N MET A 1 3.77 -17.34 -0.88
CA MET A 1 3.49 -16.19 0.01
C MET A 1 2.02 -16.08 0.42
N ILE A 2 1.10 -15.60 -0.42
CA ILE A 2 -0.33 -15.44 -0.04
C ILE A 2 -1.01 -16.78 0.25
N ALA A 3 -0.83 -17.77 -0.63
CA ALA A 3 -1.40 -19.12 -0.44
C ALA A 3 -0.94 -19.77 0.88
N GLU A 4 0.32 -19.52 1.29
CA GLU A 4 0.85 -20.02 2.55
C GLU A 4 0.29 -19.29 3.76
N ALA A 5 0.13 -17.96 3.69
CA ALA A 5 -0.54 -17.18 4.73
C ALA A 5 -1.99 -17.64 4.92
N ASN A 6 -2.72 -17.85 3.81
CA ASN A 6 -4.06 -18.41 3.83
C ASN A 6 -4.11 -19.79 4.46
N GLY A 7 -3.17 -20.68 4.11
CA GLY A 7 -3.05 -22.02 4.71
C GLY A 7 -2.80 -22.00 6.23
N ARG A 8 -2.27 -20.90 6.76
CA ARG A 8 -2.02 -20.71 8.20
C ARG A 8 -3.12 -19.96 8.94
N GLY A 9 -4.21 -19.55 8.28
CA GLY A 9 -5.22 -18.74 8.97
C GLY A 9 -4.79 -17.27 9.16
N GLU A 10 -3.78 -16.79 8.43
CA GLU A 10 -3.24 -15.45 8.60
C GLU A 10 -3.90 -14.44 7.65
N ARG A 11 -4.16 -13.23 8.17
CA ARG A 11 -4.56 -12.09 7.34
C ARG A 11 -3.42 -11.64 6.45
N VAL A 12 -3.81 -11.11 5.31
CA VAL A 12 -2.93 -10.44 4.37
C VAL A 12 -3.46 -9.02 4.14
N VAL A 13 -2.56 -8.05 4.01
CA VAL A 13 -2.95 -6.68 3.60
C VAL A 13 -2.33 -6.36 2.25
N VAL A 14 -3.12 -5.75 1.38
CA VAL A 14 -2.70 -5.33 0.04
C VAL A 14 -2.98 -3.85 -0.12
N ALA A 15 -1.93 -3.06 -0.25
CA ALA A 15 -2.04 -1.68 -0.69
C ALA A 15 -2.03 -1.64 -2.23
N THR A 16 -3.01 -0.98 -2.84
CA THR A 16 -3.09 -0.79 -4.30
C THR A 16 -3.23 0.69 -4.62
N VAL A 17 -2.41 1.21 -5.52
CA VAL A 17 -2.57 2.58 -6.05
C VAL A 17 -3.86 2.61 -6.89
N ALA A 18 -4.92 3.16 -6.33
CA ALA A 18 -6.25 3.23 -6.94
C ALA A 18 -6.37 4.42 -7.90
N HIS A 19 -5.75 5.55 -7.55
CA HIS A 19 -5.75 6.75 -8.37
C HIS A 19 -4.44 7.53 -8.21
N THR A 20 -4.09 8.28 -9.26
CA THR A 20 -2.92 9.15 -9.28
C THR A 20 -3.25 10.41 -10.06
N ARG A 21 -2.83 11.56 -9.57
CA ARG A 21 -2.95 12.85 -10.27
C ARG A 21 -1.61 13.58 -10.23
N GLY A 22 -1.19 14.13 -11.37
CA GLY A 22 0.10 14.83 -11.47
C GLY A 22 1.30 13.87 -11.53
N SER A 23 2.48 14.38 -11.14
CA SER A 23 3.72 13.60 -11.11
C SER A 23 3.79 12.80 -9.81
N THR A 24 3.72 11.48 -9.90
CA THR A 24 3.71 10.55 -8.77
C THR A 24 4.76 9.47 -9.01
N PRO A 25 5.39 8.91 -7.96
CA PRO A 25 6.49 7.95 -8.09
C PRO A 25 6.02 6.62 -8.69
N GLN A 26 4.72 6.35 -8.65
CA GLN A 26 4.15 5.13 -9.20
C GLN A 26 2.78 5.36 -9.83
N ARG A 27 2.40 4.47 -10.75
CA ARG A 27 1.17 4.49 -11.52
C ARG A 27 0.06 3.70 -10.83
N ARG A 28 -1.18 4.04 -11.20
CA ARG A 28 -2.38 3.26 -10.87
C ARG A 28 -2.15 1.76 -11.17
N GLY A 29 -2.55 0.93 -10.22
CA GLY A 29 -2.47 -0.53 -10.31
C GLY A 29 -1.23 -1.13 -9.66
N ALA A 30 -0.23 -0.32 -9.28
CA ALA A 30 0.87 -0.84 -8.48
C ALA A 30 0.39 -1.30 -7.10
N LYS A 31 1.04 -2.34 -6.58
CA LYS A 31 0.64 -3.05 -5.37
C LYS A 31 1.80 -3.26 -4.43
N MET A 32 1.49 -3.29 -3.15
CA MET A 32 2.39 -3.74 -2.10
C MET A 32 1.65 -4.69 -1.15
N LEU A 33 2.27 -5.84 -0.89
CA LEU A 33 1.80 -6.91 -0.03
C LEU A 33 2.42 -6.77 1.36
N PHE A 34 1.60 -7.00 2.39
CA PHE A 34 2.04 -7.09 3.78
C PHE A 34 1.53 -8.39 4.40
N LEU A 35 2.46 -9.16 4.97
CA LEU A 35 2.18 -10.40 5.69
C LEU A 35 2.30 -10.19 7.20
N ALA A 36 1.57 -11.00 7.98
CA ALA A 36 1.57 -10.92 9.45
C ALA A 36 2.94 -11.13 10.11
N ASN A 37 3.85 -11.85 9.41
CA ASN A 37 5.22 -12.07 9.87
C ASN A 37 6.18 -10.89 9.55
N GLY A 38 5.67 -9.79 9.01
CA GLY A 38 6.45 -8.60 8.65
C GLY A 38 7.08 -8.65 7.26
N ALA A 39 6.94 -9.75 6.52
CA ALA A 39 7.42 -9.83 5.15
C ALA A 39 6.54 -9.00 4.20
N THR A 40 7.18 -8.40 3.19
CA THR A 40 6.49 -7.59 2.16
C THR A 40 6.98 -7.93 0.75
N ALA A 41 6.16 -7.56 -0.23
CA ALA A 41 6.51 -7.68 -1.65
C ALA A 41 5.83 -6.58 -2.48
N GLY A 42 6.52 -6.08 -3.51
CA GLY A 42 6.04 -4.95 -4.31
C GLY A 42 6.34 -3.59 -3.66
N THR A 43 5.87 -2.52 -4.31
CA THR A 43 6.09 -1.13 -3.87
C THR A 43 4.99 -0.24 -4.44
N VAL A 44 4.66 0.81 -3.70
CA VAL A 44 3.73 1.87 -4.14
C VAL A 44 4.44 3.19 -4.49
N GLY A 45 5.77 3.23 -4.47
CA GLY A 45 6.53 4.41 -4.91
C GLY A 45 7.76 4.78 -4.09
N GLY A 46 8.06 4.10 -2.98
CA GLY A 46 9.17 4.45 -2.09
C GLY A 46 8.97 5.78 -1.33
N GLY A 47 10.02 6.22 -0.62
CA GLY A 47 10.04 7.52 0.08
C GLY A 47 9.04 7.65 1.24
N CYS A 48 8.67 8.89 1.58
CA CYS A 48 7.73 9.20 2.67
C CYS A 48 6.38 8.50 2.51
N ILE A 49 5.83 8.46 1.29
CA ILE A 49 4.54 7.80 1.02
C ILE A 49 4.58 6.32 1.35
N GLU A 50 5.66 5.61 1.02
CA GLU A 50 5.76 4.20 1.36
C GLU A 50 5.80 3.99 2.88
N ALA A 51 6.48 4.86 3.64
CA ALA A 51 6.50 4.80 5.09
C ALA A 51 5.11 5.03 5.73
N GLU A 52 4.31 5.95 5.19
CA GLU A 52 2.93 6.14 5.64
C GLU A 52 2.04 4.94 5.28
N VAL A 53 2.17 4.40 4.06
CA VAL A 53 1.43 3.20 3.65
C VAL A 53 1.78 2.01 4.53
N TRP A 54 3.02 1.87 4.97
CA TRP A 54 3.42 0.88 5.98
C TRP A 54 2.68 1.05 7.30
N ALA A 55 2.55 2.29 7.79
CA ALA A 55 1.84 2.56 9.04
C ALA A 55 0.35 2.19 8.93
N GLU A 56 -0.30 2.63 7.86
CA GLU A 56 -1.71 2.35 7.61
C GLU A 56 -1.97 0.86 7.35
N ALA A 57 -1.08 0.16 6.63
CA ALA A 57 -1.20 -1.28 6.41
C ALA A 57 -1.09 -2.08 7.72
N ARG A 58 -0.22 -1.66 8.64
CA ARG A 58 -0.10 -2.27 9.98
C ARG A 58 -1.36 -2.06 10.81
N GLU A 59 -1.94 -0.86 10.74
CA GLU A 59 -3.18 -0.57 11.45
C GLU A 59 -4.37 -1.34 10.84
N ALA A 60 -4.46 -1.42 9.52
CA ALA A 60 -5.46 -2.24 8.83
C ALA A 60 -5.33 -3.72 9.19
N MET A 61 -4.10 -4.25 9.26
CA MET A 61 -3.84 -5.63 9.69
C MET A 61 -4.30 -5.90 11.13
N ARG A 62 -4.11 -4.93 12.03
CA ARG A 62 -4.54 -5.00 13.43
C ARG A 62 -6.05 -4.90 13.59
N THR A 63 -6.69 -4.01 12.84
CA THR A 63 -8.11 -3.69 12.98
C THR A 63 -9.03 -4.55 12.12
N GLY A 64 -8.50 -5.19 11.07
CA GLY A 64 -9.29 -5.93 10.09
C GLY A 64 -10.10 -5.03 9.15
N LYS A 65 -9.76 -3.72 9.05
CA LYS A 65 -10.55 -2.75 8.28
C LYS A 65 -9.82 -2.28 7.03
N SER A 66 -10.45 -2.48 5.88
CA SER A 66 -10.00 -1.89 4.61
C SER A 66 -10.40 -0.42 4.51
N ALA A 67 -9.56 0.41 3.90
CA ALA A 67 -9.83 1.84 3.71
C ALA A 67 -9.09 2.43 2.49
N LEU A 68 -9.62 3.52 1.95
CA LEU A 68 -8.97 4.32 0.90
C LEU A 68 -8.28 5.53 1.55
N HIS A 69 -6.98 5.66 1.33
CA HIS A 69 -6.15 6.71 1.91
C HIS A 69 -5.69 7.67 0.82
N HIS A 70 -5.65 8.96 1.15
CA HIS A 70 -5.23 10.04 0.26
C HIS A 70 -3.85 10.55 0.68
N PHE A 71 -2.92 10.55 -0.25
CA PHE A 71 -1.54 10.96 -0.07
C PHE A 71 -1.22 12.12 -1.00
N SER A 72 -0.56 13.15 -0.47
CA SER A 72 -0.16 14.33 -1.24
C SER A 72 1.34 14.52 -1.13
N LEU A 73 2.03 14.47 -2.27
CA LEU A 73 3.44 14.78 -2.34
C LEU A 73 3.57 16.31 -2.41
N THR A 74 3.92 16.92 -1.28
CA THR A 74 4.13 18.37 -1.22
C THR A 74 5.53 18.74 -1.71
N ALA A 75 5.70 19.95 -2.21
CA ALA A 75 6.97 20.42 -2.77
C ALA A 75 8.12 20.43 -1.75
N ASP A 76 7.82 20.50 -0.45
CA ASP A 76 8.80 20.48 0.64
C ASP A 76 9.46 19.09 0.77
N GLU A 77 8.68 18.01 0.68
CA GLU A 77 9.22 16.63 0.70
C GLU A 77 9.92 16.25 -0.61
N ALA A 78 9.47 16.82 -1.72
CA ALA A 78 10.08 16.61 -3.04
C ALA A 78 11.41 17.35 -3.25
N SER A 79 11.71 18.33 -2.39
CA SER A 79 12.87 19.22 -2.46
C SER A 79 14.19 18.53 -2.04
N GLU A 80 14.14 17.57 -1.12
CA GLU A 80 15.36 16.90 -0.62
C GLU A 80 15.98 15.92 -1.64
N GLU A 81 15.19 15.42 -2.60
CA GLU A 81 15.63 14.44 -3.60
C GLU A 81 15.73 15.00 -5.03
N GLY A 82 15.48 16.30 -5.23
CA GLY A 82 15.59 16.97 -6.54
C GLY A 82 14.55 16.55 -7.58
N MET A 83 13.51 15.82 -7.17
CA MET A 83 12.45 15.31 -8.03
C MET A 83 11.10 15.88 -7.58
N VAL A 84 10.59 16.88 -8.30
CA VAL A 84 9.27 17.48 -8.02
C VAL A 84 8.16 16.53 -8.43
N CYS A 85 7.86 15.53 -7.60
CA CYS A 85 6.61 14.80 -7.68
C CYS A 85 5.51 15.64 -7.03
N GLY A 86 5.00 16.67 -7.73
CA GLY A 86 3.91 17.53 -7.23
C GLY A 86 2.52 16.92 -7.43
N GLY A 87 2.35 15.64 -7.09
CA GLY A 87 1.14 14.85 -7.37
C GLY A 87 0.44 14.33 -6.13
N THR A 88 -0.77 13.79 -6.33
CA THR A 88 -1.54 13.11 -5.28
C THR A 88 -1.82 11.67 -5.67
N MET A 89 -1.88 10.78 -4.67
CA MET A 89 -2.18 9.37 -4.84
C MET A 89 -3.33 8.97 -3.93
N GLU A 90 -4.22 8.13 -4.42
CA GLU A 90 -5.19 7.42 -3.60
C GLU A 90 -4.78 5.95 -3.56
N ILE A 91 -4.56 5.41 -2.36
CA ILE A 91 -4.12 4.04 -2.18
C ILE A 91 -5.18 3.31 -1.36
N PHE A 92 -5.73 2.25 -1.94
CA PHE A 92 -6.67 1.38 -1.26
C PHE A 92 -5.90 0.30 -0.50
N ILE A 93 -6.08 0.28 0.82
CA ILE A 93 -5.51 -0.71 1.71
C ILE A 93 -6.60 -1.73 1.99
N ASP A 94 -6.43 -2.92 1.42
CA ASP A 94 -7.40 -3.99 1.49
C ASP A 94 -6.94 -5.12 2.41
N VAL A 95 -7.76 -5.46 3.40
CA VAL A 95 -7.55 -6.60 4.29
C VAL A 95 -8.20 -7.83 3.70
N TRP A 96 -7.41 -8.89 3.58
CA TRP A 96 -7.81 -10.18 3.03
C TRP A 96 -7.87 -11.16 4.20
N GLU A 97 -9.08 -11.52 4.60
CA GLU A 97 -9.31 -12.59 5.58
C GLU A 97 -9.06 -13.95 4.93
N THR A 98 -8.74 -14.95 5.74
CA THR A 98 -8.56 -16.31 5.24
C THR A 98 -9.83 -16.86 4.61
N GLY A 99 -9.69 -17.42 3.42
CA GLY A 99 -10.81 -17.91 2.61
C GLY A 99 -11.53 -16.84 1.80
N SER A 100 -11.05 -15.58 1.81
CA SER A 100 -11.53 -14.59 0.85
C SER A 100 -11.05 -14.98 -0.55
N ASP A 101 -11.96 -15.27 -1.47
CA ASP A 101 -11.69 -15.42 -2.91
C ASP A 101 -11.23 -14.08 -3.49
N LYS A 102 -9.97 -13.73 -3.25
CA LYS A 102 -9.32 -12.54 -3.77
C LYS A 102 -8.17 -12.96 -4.68
N GLU A 103 -8.54 -13.58 -5.80
CA GLU A 103 -7.66 -13.85 -6.93
C GLU A 103 -7.45 -12.54 -7.71
N GLN A 104 -6.41 -11.75 -7.39
CA GLN A 104 -5.85 -10.68 -8.26
C GLN A 104 -4.73 -9.85 -7.58
N PHE A 105 -3.78 -10.51 -6.91
CA PHE A 105 -2.51 -9.85 -6.58
C PHE A 105 -1.57 -9.88 -7.79
#